data_AF-A0A1H0DY38-F1
#
_entry.id   AF-A0A1H0DY38-F1
#
_cell.length_a   1.000
_cell.length_b   1.000
_cell.length_c   1.000
_cell.angle_alpha   90.00
_cell.angle_beta   90.00
_cell.angle_gamma   90.00
#
_symmetry.space_group_name_H-M   'P 1'
#
loop_
_entity.id
_entity.type
_entity.pdbx_description
1 polymer ?
#
loop_
_entity_poly.entity_id
_entity_poly.type
_entity_poly.pdbx_seq_one_letter_code
_entity_poly.pdbx_strand_id
1 'polypeptide(L)'
;MVKQVSAQMDIEGISKREIFIKKLSHELDHWMKNREFFNVIFRDFPPHESEQITKVMEKFRKTMINIHKEILFDTYGYKVSPYISDVVTILEGILKEYVFTIVFKRQFVNVRKLANLIAVSMDAIVQSLLDVEPVLDEQLFGEFDIEEELENRLSIIREKITKLNISNTEIEKIESSLQLIHDEIFKENPKVFLLEALIVYLKNESELEEDFELMERLLDRYVGED
;
A
#
# COMPACT_ATOMS: atom_id res chain seq x y z
N MET A 1 42.92 6.94 -8.47
CA MET A 1 41.68 7.19 -9.23
C MET A 1 40.76 5.99 -9.00
N VAL A 2 39.90 6.04 -7.98
CA VAL A 2 38.65 5.25 -7.94
C VAL A 2 37.64 6.18 -7.26
N LYS A 3 36.83 6.84 -8.09
CA LYS A 3 35.61 7.51 -7.67
C LYS A 3 34.54 6.42 -7.55
N GLN A 4 33.99 6.21 -6.37
CA GLN A 4 32.60 5.76 -6.25
C GLN A 4 31.88 6.76 -5.37
N VAL A 5 31.30 7.72 -6.07
CA VAL A 5 30.27 8.63 -5.60
C VAL A 5 28.95 7.94 -5.94
N SER A 6 28.23 7.52 -4.92
CA SER A 6 26.77 7.58 -4.90
C SER A 6 26.31 7.60 -3.45
N ALA A 7 26.76 8.64 -2.74
CA ALA A 7 26.00 9.16 -1.61
C ALA A 7 24.77 9.83 -2.21
N GLN A 8 23.63 9.14 -2.21
CA GLN A 8 22.34 9.76 -2.44
C GLN A 8 21.92 10.38 -1.12
N MET A 9 21.82 11.71 -1.13
CA MET A 9 21.62 12.56 0.03
C MET A 9 20.21 12.33 0.59
N ASP A 10 20.16 11.71 1.78
CA ASP A 10 19.03 11.82 2.71
C ASP A 10 18.90 13.29 3.12
N ILE A 11 17.85 13.96 2.67
CA ILE A 11 17.39 15.21 3.27
C ILE A 11 16.00 14.91 3.82
N GLU A 12 15.89 15.02 5.15
CA GLU A 12 14.77 14.69 6.06
C GLU A 12 14.78 13.27 6.71
N GLY A 13 15.83 13.05 7.52
CA GLY A 13 15.75 12.36 8.82
C GLY A 13 15.62 10.83 8.86
N ILE A 14 15.04 10.19 7.85
CA ILE A 14 14.83 8.74 7.82
C ILE A 14 15.05 8.23 6.39
N SER A 15 16.04 7.37 6.19
CA SER A 15 16.24 6.73 4.88
C SER A 15 14.99 5.96 4.44
N LYS A 16 14.72 5.91 3.13
CA LYS A 16 13.62 5.11 2.54
C LYS A 16 13.56 3.68 3.06
N ARG A 17 14.74 3.09 3.31
CA ARG A 17 14.90 1.77 3.89
C ARG A 17 14.39 1.67 5.34
N GLU A 18 14.63 2.68 6.17
CA GLU A 18 14.12 2.71 7.54
C GLU A 18 12.60 2.97 7.56
N ILE A 19 12.06 3.72 6.61
CA ILE A 19 10.61 3.85 6.41
C ILE A 19 10.01 2.47 6.07
N PHE A 20 10.62 1.72 5.16
CA PHE A 20 10.19 0.36 4.83
C PHE A 20 10.17 -0.56 6.07
N ILE A 21 11.24 -0.55 6.86
CA ILE A 21 11.32 -1.32 8.11
C ILE A 21 10.23 -0.92 9.09
N LYS A 22 9.93 0.37 9.22
CA LYS A 22 8.85 0.86 10.09
C LYS A 22 7.48 0.37 9.62
N LYS A 23 7.18 0.46 8.31
CA LYS A 23 5.92 -0.02 7.72
C LYS A 23 5.74 -1.53 7.96
N LEU A 24 6.76 -2.34 7.67
CA LEU A 24 6.77 -3.78 7.96
C LEU A 24 6.60 -4.08 9.46
N SER A 25 7.29 -3.33 10.32
CA SER A 25 7.18 -3.53 11.77
C SER A 25 5.75 -3.25 12.25
N HIS A 26 5.13 -2.19 11.75
CA HIS A 26 3.76 -1.85 12.11
C HIS A 26 2.77 -2.93 11.69
N GLU A 27 2.89 -3.46 10.47
CA GLU A 27 2.05 -4.55 9.98
C GLU A 27 2.21 -5.82 10.82
N LEU A 28 3.45 -6.25 11.07
CA LEU A 28 3.75 -7.43 11.89
C LEU A 28 3.26 -7.27 13.33
N ASP A 29 3.37 -6.07 13.92
CA ASP A 29 2.79 -5.76 15.22
C ASP A 29 1.26 -5.89 15.21
N HIS A 30 0.60 -5.47 14.13
CA HIS A 30 -0.84 -5.59 13.98
C HIS A 30 -1.28 -7.06 13.94
N TRP A 31 -0.57 -7.90 13.18
CA TRP A 31 -0.78 -9.36 13.17
C TRP A 31 -0.57 -9.98 14.55
N MET A 32 0.49 -9.58 15.27
CA MET A 32 0.78 -10.07 16.61
C MET A 32 -0.30 -9.69 17.63
N LYS A 33 -0.74 -8.42 17.63
CA LYS A 33 -1.77 -7.91 18.55
C LYS A 33 -3.13 -8.58 18.31
N ASN A 34 -3.46 -8.87 17.06
CA ASN A 34 -4.75 -9.45 16.66
C ASN A 34 -4.71 -10.97 16.43
N ARG A 35 -3.64 -11.66 16.85
CA ARG A 35 -3.44 -13.09 16.56
C ARG A 35 -4.56 -14.03 17.04
N GLU A 36 -5.25 -13.69 18.14
CA GLU A 36 -6.33 -14.53 18.66
C GLU A 36 -7.58 -14.42 17.77
N PHE A 37 -7.87 -13.20 17.28
CA PHE A 37 -8.93 -12.96 16.31
C PHE A 37 -8.68 -13.72 15.01
N PHE A 38 -7.46 -13.63 14.47
CA PHE A 38 -7.11 -14.36 13.25
C PHE A 38 -7.10 -15.88 13.45
N ASN A 39 -6.68 -16.40 14.61
CA ASN A 39 -6.82 -17.83 14.92
C ASN A 39 -8.28 -18.30 14.87
N VAL A 40 -9.20 -17.51 15.43
CA VAL A 40 -10.64 -17.83 15.38
C VAL A 40 -11.14 -17.82 13.95
N ILE A 41 -10.83 -16.79 13.15
CA ILE A 41 -11.23 -16.75 11.74
C ILE A 41 -10.71 -17.99 11.00
N PHE A 42 -9.41 -18.27 11.06
CA PHE A 42 -8.83 -19.33 10.25
C PHE A 42 -9.21 -20.75 10.71
N ARG A 43 -9.57 -20.93 11.99
CA ARG A 43 -9.95 -22.24 12.54
C ARG A 43 -11.45 -22.48 12.52
N ASP A 44 -12.24 -21.49 12.94
CA ASP A 44 -13.67 -21.62 13.17
C ASP A 44 -14.50 -21.13 11.96
N PHE A 45 -13.90 -20.31 11.08
CA PHE A 45 -14.50 -19.84 9.82
C PHE A 45 -13.52 -19.95 8.65
N PRO A 46 -13.05 -21.18 8.31
CA PRO A 46 -12.06 -21.33 7.26
C PRO A 46 -12.58 -20.69 5.96
N PRO A 47 -11.79 -19.87 5.25
CA PRO A 47 -12.29 -19.14 4.09
C PRO A 47 -12.97 -20.05 3.06
N HIS A 48 -12.43 -21.26 2.84
CA HIS A 48 -12.98 -22.23 1.90
C HIS A 48 -14.37 -22.79 2.25
N GLU A 49 -14.89 -22.53 3.45
CA GLU A 49 -16.20 -23.01 3.91
C GLU A 49 -17.30 -21.92 3.89
N SER A 50 -16.93 -20.64 3.66
CA SER A 50 -17.90 -19.54 3.61
C SER A 50 -17.56 -18.55 2.49
N GLU A 51 -18.43 -18.48 1.48
CA GLU A 51 -18.27 -17.57 0.33
C GLU A 51 -18.13 -16.09 0.76
N GLN A 52 -18.84 -15.68 1.81
CA GLN A 52 -18.75 -14.31 2.33
C GLN A 52 -17.36 -14.04 2.91
N ILE A 53 -16.81 -14.98 3.68
CA ILE A 53 -15.47 -14.86 4.25
C ILE A 53 -14.42 -14.92 3.14
N THR A 54 -14.58 -15.78 2.13
CA THR A 54 -13.71 -15.82 0.94
C THR A 54 -13.62 -14.44 0.29
N LYS A 55 -14.76 -13.82 -0.04
CA LYS A 55 -14.78 -12.51 -0.71
C LYS A 55 -14.10 -11.42 0.12
N VAL A 56 -14.33 -11.40 1.43
CA VAL A 56 -13.67 -10.44 2.34
C VAL A 56 -12.16 -10.68 2.38
N MET A 57 -11.71 -11.94 2.45
CA MET A 57 -10.29 -12.28 2.46
C MET A 57 -9.60 -12.00 1.12
N GLU A 58 -10.29 -12.20 0.00
CA GLU A 58 -9.79 -11.86 -1.34
C GLU A 58 -9.63 -10.35 -1.48
N LYS A 59 -10.62 -9.55 -1.07
CA LYS A 59 -10.51 -8.08 -1.06
C LYS A 59 -9.36 -7.63 -0.16
N PHE A 60 -9.28 -8.15 1.05
CA PHE A 60 -8.18 -7.86 1.97
C PHE A 60 -6.81 -8.18 1.35
N ARG A 61 -6.68 -9.36 0.72
CA ARG A 61 -5.44 -9.76 0.04
C ARG A 61 -5.07 -8.80 -1.09
N LYS A 62 -6.02 -8.43 -1.95
CA LYS A 62 -5.78 -7.46 -3.04
C LYS A 62 -5.28 -6.12 -2.49
N THR A 63 -5.95 -5.58 -1.48
CA THR A 63 -5.55 -4.32 -0.83
C THR A 63 -4.13 -4.41 -0.25
N MET A 64 -3.79 -5.50 0.44
CA MET A 64 -2.44 -5.68 0.99
C MET A 64 -1.38 -5.73 -0.10
N ILE A 65 -1.63 -6.44 -1.19
CA ILE A 65 -0.72 -6.50 -2.34
C ILE A 65 -0.48 -5.11 -2.92
N ASN A 66 -1.52 -4.30 -3.11
CA ASN A 66 -1.37 -2.94 -3.64
C ASN A 66 -0.56 -2.05 -2.70
N ILE A 67 -0.86 -2.07 -1.40
CA ILE A 67 -0.06 -1.37 -0.38
C ILE A 67 1.42 -1.80 -0.45
N HIS A 68 1.68 -3.10 -0.58
CA HIS A 68 3.05 -3.60 -0.67
C HIS A 68 3.75 -3.19 -1.96
N LYS A 69 3.05 -3.15 -3.10
CA LYS A 69 3.60 -2.61 -4.36
C LYS A 69 4.05 -1.16 -4.17
N GLU A 70 3.21 -0.32 -3.55
CA GLU A 70 3.55 1.08 -3.28
C GLU A 70 4.77 1.21 -2.38
N ILE A 71 4.82 0.44 -1.29
CA ILE A 71 5.97 0.42 -0.38
C ILE A 71 7.25 0.02 -1.11
N LEU A 72 7.17 -0.95 -2.00
CA LEU A 72 8.31 -1.39 -2.82
C LEU A 72 8.76 -0.29 -3.79
N PHE A 73 7.82 0.42 -4.43
CA PHE A 73 8.14 1.58 -5.29
C PHE A 73 8.75 2.73 -4.49
N ASP A 74 8.21 3.07 -3.33
CA ASP A 74 8.77 4.12 -2.46
C ASP A 74 10.23 3.82 -2.09
N THR A 75 10.49 2.54 -1.77
CA THR A 75 11.76 2.04 -1.24
C THR A 75 12.83 1.92 -2.33
N TYR A 76 12.49 1.25 -3.43
CA TYR A 76 13.45 0.88 -4.47
C TYR A 76 13.37 1.78 -5.71
N GLY A 77 12.32 2.58 -5.85
CA GLY A 77 12.05 3.40 -7.03
C GLY A 77 11.56 2.58 -8.23
N TYR A 78 11.24 3.26 -9.33
CA TYR A 78 10.67 2.63 -10.54
C TYR A 78 11.57 1.61 -11.25
N LYS A 79 12.83 1.44 -10.84
CA LYS A 79 13.71 0.39 -11.37
C LYS A 79 13.18 -1.03 -11.14
N VAL A 80 12.28 -1.21 -10.15
CA VAL A 80 11.65 -2.51 -9.87
C VAL A 80 10.35 -2.73 -10.65
N SER A 81 9.88 -1.73 -11.42
CA SER A 81 8.62 -1.81 -12.17
C SER A 81 8.53 -3.06 -13.06
N PRO A 82 9.55 -3.44 -13.85
CA PRO A 82 9.47 -4.64 -14.69
C PRO A 82 9.29 -5.94 -13.89
N TYR A 83 9.67 -5.93 -12.60
CA TYR A 83 9.68 -7.08 -11.71
C TYR A 83 8.65 -6.96 -10.59
N ILE A 84 7.75 -5.97 -10.63
CA ILE A 84 6.94 -5.62 -9.46
C ILE A 84 6.06 -6.78 -9.02
N SER A 85 5.50 -7.54 -9.98
CA SER A 85 4.74 -8.76 -9.71
C SER A 85 5.58 -9.82 -9.01
N ASP A 86 6.81 -10.07 -9.47
CA ASP A 86 7.72 -11.02 -8.84
C ASP A 86 8.11 -10.59 -7.42
N VAL A 87 8.54 -9.33 -7.28
CA VAL A 87 9.04 -8.78 -6.01
C VAL A 87 7.93 -8.75 -4.96
N VAL A 88 6.72 -8.30 -5.33
CA VAL A 88 5.58 -8.30 -4.39
C VAL A 88 5.16 -9.72 -4.05
N THR A 89 5.14 -10.66 -5.01
CA THR A 89 4.84 -12.07 -4.74
C THR A 89 5.80 -12.67 -3.71
N ILE A 90 7.09 -12.37 -3.84
CA ILE A 90 8.11 -12.86 -2.91
C ILE A 90 7.91 -12.25 -1.51
N LEU A 91 7.65 -10.94 -1.42
CA LEU A 91 7.38 -10.28 -0.15
C LEU A 91 6.14 -10.86 0.53
N GLU A 92 5.04 -11.03 -0.20
CA GLU A 92 3.81 -11.67 0.28
C GLU A 92 4.08 -13.09 0.81
N GLY A 93 4.89 -13.87 0.09
CA GLY A 93 5.28 -15.21 0.51
C GLY A 93 6.04 -15.21 1.84
N ILE A 94 7.02 -14.32 1.98
CA ILE A 94 7.79 -14.14 3.22
C ILE A 94 6.87 -13.73 4.37
N LEU A 95 6.06 -12.69 4.18
CA LEU A 95 5.14 -12.18 5.20
C LEU A 95 4.14 -13.24 5.63
N LYS A 96 3.51 -13.93 4.68
CA LYS A 96 2.54 -14.99 4.94
C LYS A 96 3.11 -16.10 5.83
N GLU A 97 4.32 -16.59 5.55
CA GLU A 97 4.91 -17.68 6.33
C GLU A 97 5.29 -17.23 7.75
N TYR A 98 5.78 -16.00 7.91
CA TYR A 98 6.08 -15.45 9.23
C TYR A 98 4.81 -15.16 10.03
N VAL A 99 3.79 -14.55 9.43
CA VAL A 99 2.49 -14.30 10.06
C VAL A 99 1.86 -15.63 10.48
N PHE A 100 1.87 -16.64 9.61
CA PHE A 100 1.39 -17.98 9.95
C PHE A 100 2.13 -18.55 11.16
N THR A 101 3.46 -18.46 11.18
CA THR A 101 4.28 -18.94 12.30
C THR A 101 3.99 -18.17 13.59
N ILE A 102 3.85 -16.84 13.54
CA ILE A 102 3.55 -16.00 14.70
C ILE A 102 2.16 -16.30 15.27
N VAL A 103 1.14 -16.40 14.41
CA VAL A 103 -0.27 -16.58 14.78
C VAL A 103 -0.52 -18.00 15.27
N PHE A 104 -0.12 -19.02 14.52
CA PHE A 104 -0.48 -20.41 14.80
C PHE A 104 0.53 -21.13 15.71
N LYS A 105 1.83 -20.85 15.57
CA LYS A 105 2.86 -21.48 16.42
C LYS A 105 3.14 -20.68 17.71
N ARG A 106 2.44 -19.55 17.91
CA ARG A 106 2.51 -18.68 19.10
C ARG A 106 3.93 -18.28 19.49
N GLN A 107 4.82 -18.15 18.50
CA GLN A 107 6.19 -17.72 18.75
C GLN A 107 6.22 -16.22 19.02
N PHE A 108 6.87 -15.84 20.12
CA PHE A 108 7.16 -14.45 20.39
C PHE A 108 8.42 -14.05 19.61
N VAL A 109 8.22 -13.31 18.53
CA VAL A 109 9.30 -12.79 17.69
C VAL A 109 9.50 -11.31 18.01
N ASN A 110 10.75 -10.86 17.99
CA ASN A 110 11.02 -9.42 18.03
C ASN A 110 10.67 -8.83 16.66
N VAL A 111 9.57 -8.07 16.59
CA VAL A 111 9.01 -7.54 15.35
C VAL A 111 10.01 -6.70 14.56
N ARG A 112 10.75 -5.80 15.23
CA ARG A 112 11.74 -4.97 14.55
C ARG A 112 12.90 -5.80 13.96
N LYS A 113 13.34 -6.85 14.66
CA LYS A 113 14.35 -7.77 14.12
C LYS A 113 13.84 -8.51 12.89
N LEU A 114 12.59 -8.96 12.92
CA LEU A 114 11.97 -9.64 11.77
C LEU A 114 11.81 -8.68 10.59
N ALA A 115 11.26 -7.49 10.81
CA ALA A 115 11.13 -6.47 9.77
C ALA A 115 12.49 -6.12 9.12
N ASN A 116 13.55 -5.98 9.93
CA ASN A 116 14.89 -5.74 9.38
C ASN A 116 15.42 -6.95 8.59
N LEU A 117 15.15 -8.19 9.03
CA LEU A 117 15.52 -9.39 8.28
C LEU A 117 14.84 -9.41 6.91
N ILE A 118 13.53 -9.14 6.88
CA ILE A 118 12.75 -9.08 5.64
C ILE A 118 13.31 -7.98 4.73
N ALA A 119 13.54 -6.77 5.24
CA ALA A 119 14.11 -5.68 4.47
C ALA A 119 15.48 -6.02 3.86
N VAL A 120 16.41 -6.60 4.63
CA VAL A 120 17.71 -7.06 4.10
C VAL A 120 17.53 -8.13 3.01
N SER A 121 16.56 -9.02 3.17
CA SER A 121 16.28 -10.08 2.20
C SER A 121 15.78 -9.48 0.89
N MET A 122 14.84 -8.53 0.97
CA MET A 122 14.32 -7.80 -0.18
C MET A 122 15.40 -6.97 -0.87
N ASP A 123 16.30 -6.32 -0.11
CA ASP A 123 17.44 -5.59 -0.66
C ASP A 123 18.30 -6.50 -1.55
N ALA A 124 18.60 -7.72 -1.07
CA ALA A 124 19.39 -8.71 -1.80
C ALA A 124 18.65 -9.24 -3.04
N ILE A 125 17.36 -9.56 -2.91
CA ILE A 125 16.52 -10.03 -4.02
C ILE A 125 16.48 -8.97 -5.12
N VAL A 126 16.11 -7.74 -4.79
CA VAL A 126 15.99 -6.64 -5.77
C VAL A 126 17.32 -6.34 -6.45
N GLN A 127 18.45 -6.40 -5.72
CA GLN A 127 19.77 -6.23 -6.32
C GLN A 127 20.12 -7.34 -7.32
N SER A 128 19.67 -8.57 -7.07
CA SER A 128 19.95 -9.73 -7.94
C SER A 128 19.07 -9.80 -9.19
N LEU A 129 17.94 -9.09 -9.22
CA LEU A 129 16.98 -9.12 -10.35
C LEU A 129 17.44 -8.32 -11.56
N LEU A 130 18.52 -7.53 -11.46
CA LEU A 130 19.03 -6.74 -12.59
C LEU A 130 19.51 -7.59 -13.79
N ASP A 131 19.78 -8.87 -13.56
CA ASP A 131 20.33 -9.80 -14.55
C ASP A 131 19.38 -10.96 -14.92
N VAL A 132 18.10 -10.89 -14.52
CA VAL A 132 17.12 -11.98 -14.66
C VAL A 132 15.88 -11.46 -15.36
N GLU A 133 15.20 -12.27 -16.19
CA GLU A 133 13.92 -11.88 -16.79
C GLU A 133 12.76 -12.00 -15.78
N PRO A 134 11.77 -11.08 -15.80
CA PRO A 134 10.56 -11.22 -14.98
C PRO A 134 9.84 -12.53 -15.29
N VAL A 135 9.31 -13.18 -14.25
CA VAL A 135 8.62 -14.47 -14.39
C VAL A 135 7.11 -14.28 -14.39
N LEU A 136 6.62 -13.35 -13.57
CA LEU A 136 5.20 -13.08 -13.42
C LEU A 136 4.79 -11.84 -14.21
N ASP A 137 3.71 -11.97 -14.97
CA ASP A 137 3.07 -10.85 -15.65
C ASP A 137 2.51 -9.84 -14.63
N GLU A 138 2.49 -8.56 -15.01
CA GLU A 138 1.84 -7.49 -14.26
C GLU A 138 0.35 -7.81 -13.99
N GLN A 139 -0.28 -8.53 -14.92
CA GLN A 139 -1.68 -8.96 -14.85
C GLN A 139 -1.98 -10.05 -13.80
N LEU A 140 -0.97 -10.67 -13.17
CA LEU A 140 -1.18 -11.81 -12.26
C LEU A 140 -2.07 -11.48 -11.04
N PHE A 141 -2.07 -10.22 -10.60
CA PHE A 141 -2.83 -9.77 -9.44
C PHE A 141 -4.18 -9.13 -9.81
N GLY A 142 -4.61 -9.31 -11.05
CA GLY A 142 -5.66 -8.52 -11.70
C GLY A 142 -5.04 -7.37 -12.47
N GLU A 143 -5.74 -6.93 -13.52
CA GLU A 143 -5.47 -5.62 -14.13
C GLU A 143 -5.44 -4.57 -13.02
N PHE A 144 -4.49 -3.65 -13.09
CA PHE A 144 -4.49 -2.47 -12.23
C PHE A 144 -5.72 -1.65 -12.61
N ASP A 145 -6.85 -1.96 -11.97
CA ASP A 145 -8.08 -1.19 -12.12
C ASP A 145 -7.88 0.10 -11.32
N ILE A 146 -7.42 1.11 -12.04
CA ILE A 146 -7.13 2.43 -11.47
C ILE A 146 -8.38 3.05 -10.83
N GLU A 147 -9.57 2.73 -11.34
CA GLU A 147 -10.84 3.19 -10.77
C GLU A 147 -11.12 2.47 -9.43
N GLU A 148 -10.90 1.16 -9.34
CA GLU A 148 -11.01 0.40 -8.07
C GLU A 148 -10.03 0.93 -7.01
N GLU A 149 -8.80 1.27 -7.40
CA GLU A 149 -7.80 1.81 -6.47
C GLU A 149 -8.13 3.23 -6.01
N LEU A 150 -8.59 4.10 -6.92
CA LEU A 150 -9.09 5.43 -6.59
C LEU A 150 -10.27 5.35 -5.61
N GLU A 151 -11.21 4.42 -5.83
CA GLU A 151 -12.35 4.20 -4.94
C GLU A 151 -11.92 3.73 -3.55
N ASN A 152 -11.01 2.77 -3.49
CA ASN A 152 -10.45 2.30 -2.22
C ASN A 152 -9.74 3.44 -1.48
N ARG A 153 -8.99 4.28 -2.19
CA ARG A 153 -8.31 5.44 -1.59
C ARG A 153 -9.29 6.45 -1.02
N LEU A 154 -10.34 6.79 -1.75
CA LEU A 154 -11.41 7.66 -1.27
C LEU A 154 -12.05 7.11 0.02
N SER A 155 -12.29 5.79 0.08
CA SER A 155 -12.84 5.13 1.27
C SER A 155 -11.93 5.26 2.50
N ILE A 156 -10.61 5.05 2.33
CA ILE A 156 -9.63 5.20 3.41
C ILE A 156 -9.60 6.63 3.95
N ILE A 157 -9.64 7.63 3.06
CA ILE A 157 -9.61 9.05 3.45
C ILE A 157 -10.87 9.40 4.25
N ARG A 158 -12.06 8.97 3.79
CA ARG A 158 -13.32 9.16 4.53
C ARG A 158 -13.25 8.56 5.94
N GLU A 159 -12.71 7.35 6.09
CA GLU A 159 -12.56 6.73 7.41
C GLU A 159 -11.61 7.53 8.32
N LYS A 160 -10.53 8.08 7.77
CA LYS A 160 -9.60 8.93 8.53
C LYS A 160 -10.24 10.24 8.97
N ILE A 161 -11.01 10.91 8.11
CA ILE A 161 -11.69 12.18 8.42
C ILE A 161 -12.60 12.05 9.64
N THR A 162 -13.33 10.93 9.78
CA THR A 162 -14.18 10.69 10.95
C THR A 162 -13.44 10.66 12.29
N LYS A 163 -12.10 10.51 12.26
CA LYS A 163 -11.22 10.42 13.42
C LYS A 163 -10.44 11.71 13.66
N LEU A 164 -10.51 12.70 12.76
CA LEU A 164 -9.81 13.98 12.89
C LEU A 164 -10.54 14.93 13.85
N ASN A 165 -9.78 15.83 14.47
CA ASN A 165 -10.32 16.83 15.40
C ASN A 165 -10.46 18.20 14.71
N ILE A 166 -11.22 18.21 13.61
CA ILE A 166 -11.53 19.39 12.80
C ILE A 166 -13.00 19.79 12.94
N SER A 167 -13.36 21.00 12.53
CA SER A 167 -14.75 21.48 12.64
C SER A 167 -15.70 20.69 11.71
N ASN A 168 -16.96 20.55 12.12
CA ASN A 168 -17.99 19.93 11.27
C ASN A 168 -18.10 20.60 9.90
N THR A 169 -17.88 21.92 9.84
CA THR A 169 -17.88 22.69 8.61
C THR A 169 -16.70 22.38 7.68
N GLU A 170 -15.54 22.02 8.23
CA GLU A 170 -14.39 21.55 7.44
C GLU A 170 -14.63 20.12 6.95
N ILE A 171 -15.14 19.25 7.81
CA ILE A 171 -15.53 17.87 7.46
C ILE A 171 -16.51 17.88 6.28
N GLU A 172 -17.56 18.70 6.34
CA GLU A 172 -18.55 18.82 5.26
C GLU A 172 -17.93 19.26 3.93
N LYS A 173 -16.95 20.18 3.96
CA LYS A 173 -16.24 20.63 2.75
C LYS A 173 -15.35 19.54 2.17
N ILE A 174 -14.62 18.82 3.02
CA ILE A 174 -13.75 17.72 2.58
C ILE A 174 -14.61 16.60 2.00
N GLU A 175 -15.66 16.17 2.70
CA GLU A 175 -16.60 15.15 2.21
C GLU A 175 -17.27 15.55 0.90
N SER A 176 -17.69 16.81 0.78
CA SER A 176 -18.26 17.32 -0.48
C SER A 176 -17.24 17.26 -1.62
N SER A 177 -15.97 17.57 -1.34
CA SER A 177 -14.90 17.53 -2.34
C SER A 177 -14.55 16.09 -2.74
N LEU A 178 -14.48 15.16 -1.77
CA LEU A 178 -14.29 13.73 -2.03
C LEU A 178 -15.44 13.14 -2.85
N GLN A 179 -16.68 13.56 -2.58
CA GLN A 179 -17.83 13.15 -3.37
C GLN A 179 -17.75 13.67 -4.80
N LEU A 180 -17.31 14.91 -5.01
CA LEU A 180 -17.12 15.45 -6.36
C LEU A 180 -16.01 14.71 -7.12
N ILE A 181 -14.91 14.33 -6.45
CA ILE A 181 -13.85 13.52 -7.06
C ILE A 181 -14.40 12.15 -7.46
N HIS A 182 -15.07 11.46 -6.53
CA HIS A 182 -15.74 10.19 -6.79
C HIS A 182 -16.64 10.28 -8.04
N ASP A 183 -17.58 11.23 -8.04
CA ASP A 183 -18.58 11.36 -9.11
C ASP A 183 -17.95 11.73 -10.46
N GLU A 184 -16.79 12.39 -10.46
CA GLU A 184 -16.08 12.78 -11.69
C GLU A 184 -15.27 11.62 -12.28
N ILE A 185 -14.65 10.77 -11.46
CA ILE A 185 -13.89 9.58 -11.91
C ILE A 185 -14.81 8.61 -12.67
N PHE A 186 -16.06 8.44 -12.24
CA PHE A 186 -16.99 7.49 -12.87
C PHE A 186 -17.85 8.08 -14.00
N LYS A 187 -17.44 9.22 -14.57
CA LYS A 187 -18.12 9.81 -15.76
C LYS A 187 -17.51 9.27 -17.04
N GLU A 188 -18.34 9.18 -18.09
CA GLU A 188 -17.86 8.85 -19.44
C GLU A 188 -16.82 9.85 -19.99
N ASN A 189 -16.81 11.10 -19.50
CA ASN A 189 -15.86 12.13 -19.90
C ASN A 189 -15.45 12.95 -18.66
N PRO A 190 -14.47 12.45 -17.87
CA PRO A 190 -13.96 13.13 -16.69
C PRO A 190 -13.28 14.45 -17.06
N LYS A 191 -13.55 15.49 -16.29
CA LYS A 191 -12.87 16.77 -16.41
C LYS A 191 -11.60 16.75 -15.57
N VAL A 192 -10.48 16.43 -16.21
CA VAL A 192 -9.15 16.40 -15.59
C VAL A 192 -8.85 17.65 -14.76
N PHE A 193 -9.09 18.84 -15.32
CA PHE A 193 -8.85 20.11 -14.61
C PHE A 193 -9.65 20.24 -13.29
N LEU A 194 -10.83 19.60 -13.21
CA LEU A 194 -11.66 19.63 -12.01
C LEU A 194 -11.07 18.70 -10.94
N LEU A 195 -10.62 17.51 -11.32
CA LEU A 195 -9.94 16.57 -10.44
C LEU A 195 -8.67 17.21 -9.86
N GLU A 196 -7.83 17.81 -10.71
CA GLU A 196 -6.62 18.54 -10.30
C GLU A 196 -6.95 19.69 -9.32
N ALA A 197 -7.96 20.50 -9.64
CA ALA A 197 -8.36 21.61 -8.78
C ALA A 197 -8.87 21.15 -7.40
N LEU A 198 -9.63 20.05 -7.36
CA LEU A 198 -10.14 19.47 -6.11
C LEU A 198 -8.99 18.89 -5.26
N ILE A 199 -8.02 18.22 -5.87
CA ILE A 199 -6.82 17.72 -5.18
C ILE A 199 -6.00 18.87 -4.60
N VAL A 200 -5.73 19.92 -5.39
CA VAL A 200 -4.99 21.10 -4.92
C VAL A 200 -5.73 21.78 -3.77
N TYR A 201 -7.06 21.86 -3.83
CA TYR A 201 -7.87 22.38 -2.73
C TYR A 201 -7.69 21.54 -1.46
N LEU A 202 -7.83 20.21 -1.58
CA LEU A 202 -7.77 19.26 -0.48
C LEU A 202 -6.38 19.16 0.18
N LYS A 203 -5.30 19.31 -0.60
CA LYS A 203 -3.92 19.32 -0.09
C LYS A 203 -3.61 20.48 0.85
N ASN A 204 -4.40 21.55 0.86
CA ASN A 204 -4.23 22.62 1.84
C ASN A 204 -4.62 22.19 3.26
N GLU A 205 -5.28 21.04 3.42
CA GLU A 205 -5.60 20.44 4.71
C GLU A 205 -4.42 19.56 5.20
N SER A 206 -3.65 20.08 6.14
CA SER A 206 -2.34 19.51 6.54
C SER A 206 -2.40 18.11 7.15
N GLU A 207 -3.53 17.69 7.72
CA GLU A 207 -3.64 16.38 8.41
C GLU A 207 -3.79 15.19 7.45
N LEU A 208 -4.04 15.45 6.16
CA LEU A 208 -4.27 14.43 5.13
C LEU A 208 -3.38 14.65 3.89
N GLU A 209 -2.33 15.45 4.01
CA GLU A 209 -1.45 15.83 2.89
C GLU A 209 -0.86 14.59 2.18
N GLU A 210 -0.27 13.65 2.94
CA GLU A 210 0.24 12.38 2.39
C GLU A 210 -0.87 11.56 1.71
N ASP A 211 -2.10 11.66 2.23
CA ASP A 211 -3.22 10.92 1.68
C ASP A 211 -3.61 11.43 0.29
N PHE A 212 -3.65 12.76 0.15
CA PHE A 212 -3.94 13.47 -1.09
C PHE A 212 -2.78 13.47 -2.09
N GLU A 213 -1.53 13.40 -1.64
CA GLU A 213 -0.39 13.16 -2.53
C GLU A 213 -0.45 11.80 -3.21
N LEU A 214 -0.84 10.75 -2.49
CA LEU A 214 -1.02 9.45 -3.13
C LEU A 214 -2.22 9.46 -4.09
N MET A 215 -3.31 10.12 -3.71
CA MET A 215 -4.49 10.25 -4.56
C MET A 215 -4.17 11.01 -5.86
N GLU A 216 -3.35 12.05 -5.79
CA GLU A 216 -2.81 12.74 -6.97
C GLU A 216 -2.02 11.78 -7.86
N ARG A 217 -1.09 10.98 -7.30
CA ARG A 217 -0.31 10.01 -8.07
C ARG A 217 -1.18 8.95 -8.76
N LEU A 218 -2.30 8.57 -8.15
CA LEU A 218 -3.26 7.66 -8.76
C LEU A 218 -4.03 8.36 -9.90
N LEU A 219 -4.47 9.60 -9.68
CA LEU A 219 -5.13 10.40 -10.71
C LEU A 219 -4.22 10.70 -11.91
N ASP A 220 -2.93 10.94 -11.69
CA ASP A 220 -1.96 11.13 -12.78
C ASP A 220 -1.86 9.89 -13.69
N ARG A 221 -2.02 8.69 -13.12
CA ARG A 221 -2.07 7.43 -13.88
C ARG A 221 -3.40 7.28 -14.60
N TYR A 222 -4.51 7.58 -13.93
CA TYR A 222 -5.86 7.58 -14.51
C TYR A 222 -5.95 8.45 -15.76
N VAL A 223 -5.36 9.66 -15.71
CA VAL A 223 -5.34 10.60 -16.84
C VAL A 223 -4.39 10.17 -17.96
N GLY A 224 -3.37 9.36 -17.65
CA GLY A 224 -2.37 8.90 -18.60
C GLY A 224 -2.74 7.65 -19.41
N GLU A 225 -3.90 7.03 -19.13
CA GLU A 225 -4.40 5.83 -19.83
C GLU A 225 -5.27 6.14 -21.07
N ASP A 226 -5.53 7.42 -21.39
CA ASP A 226 -6.25 7.89 -22.60
C ASP A 226 -5.36 8.12 -23.85
#